data_AF-A0A7J6DE45-F1
#
_entry.id   AF-A0A7J6DE45-F1
#
_cell.length_a   1.000
_cell.length_b   1.000
_cell.length_c   1.000
_cell.angle_alpha   90.00
_cell.angle_beta   90.00
_cell.angle_gamma   90.00
#
_symmetry.space_group_name_H-M   'P 1'
#
loop_
_entity.id
_entity.type
_entity.pdbx_description
1 polymer ?
#
loop_
_entity_poly.entity_id
_entity_poly.type
_entity_poly.pdbx_seq_one_letter_code
_entity_poly.pdbx_strand_id
1 'polypeptide(L)'
;MSQRDTLVHLFAGGCGGTVGAILTCPLEVVKTRLQSSSVTLYISEVQLSTVNGASVARVSPPGPLHCLKLILEKEGPRSLFRGLGPNLVGVAPSRAIYFAAYSTAKEKLNNVFDPDSTQVHMLSAGSAGFTAITATNPIWLIKTRLQLDARNRGERRMSAFECVRRVYQSDGLRGFYRGMSASYAGISETVIHFVIYENIKRKLIESKANANMDDEDESVKDASDFVGMMLAAATSKTCATSIAYPHEVIRTRLREEGSKYRSFFQTLNMVVREEGYRALYRGLTTHLVRQIPNTAIMMCTYELVVYLLNG
;
A
#
# COMPACT_ATOMS: atom_id res chain seq x y z
N MET A 1 7.82 -19.45 -24.66
CA MET A 1 6.92 -19.75 -23.53
C MET A 1 5.62 -20.31 -24.10
N SER A 2 5.22 -21.50 -23.67
CA SER A 2 3.91 -22.06 -24.04
C SER A 2 2.81 -21.21 -23.39
N GLN A 3 1.62 -21.13 -24.00
CA GLN A 3 0.46 -20.46 -23.38
C GLN A 3 0.15 -21.06 -21.99
N ARG A 4 0.42 -22.36 -21.80
CA ARG A 4 0.32 -23.04 -20.51
C ARG A 4 1.24 -22.43 -19.46
N ASP A 5 2.50 -22.17 -19.78
CA ASP A 5 3.48 -21.61 -18.83
C ASP A 5 3.04 -20.23 -18.36
N THR A 6 2.57 -19.38 -19.28
CA THR A 6 2.04 -18.04 -18.95
C THR A 6 0.86 -18.12 -17.99
N LEU A 7 -0.06 -19.07 -18.22
CA LEU A 7 -1.22 -19.27 -17.34
C LEU A 7 -0.83 -19.79 -15.96
N VAL A 8 0.13 -20.72 -15.89
CA VAL A 8 0.67 -21.25 -14.62
C VAL A 8 1.30 -20.13 -13.79
N HIS A 9 2.18 -19.32 -14.39
CA HIS A 9 2.81 -18.20 -13.70
C HIS A 9 1.82 -17.12 -13.28
N LEU A 10 0.81 -16.83 -14.10
CA LEU A 10 -0.27 -15.91 -13.75
C LEU A 10 -1.09 -16.42 -12.56
N PHE A 11 -1.45 -17.70 -12.57
CA PHE A 11 -2.21 -18.33 -11.49
C PHE A 11 -1.40 -18.40 -10.19
N ALA A 12 -0.14 -18.83 -10.27
CA ALA A 12 0.78 -18.84 -9.14
C ALA A 12 0.97 -17.46 -8.52
N GLY A 13 1.15 -16.43 -9.35
CA GLY A 13 1.23 -15.04 -8.90
C GLY A 13 -0.07 -14.56 -8.24
N GLY A 14 -1.23 -14.92 -8.78
CA GLY A 14 -2.54 -14.61 -8.21
C GLY A 14 -2.78 -15.27 -6.84
N CYS A 15 -2.45 -16.57 -6.71
CA CYS A 15 -2.51 -17.31 -5.46
C CYS A 15 -1.56 -16.72 -4.42
N GLY A 16 -0.30 -16.48 -4.78
CA GLY A 16 0.69 -15.88 -3.89
C GLY A 16 0.28 -14.49 -3.40
N GLY A 17 -0.26 -13.64 -4.28
CA GLY A 17 -0.79 -12.34 -3.90
C GLY A 17 -1.99 -12.43 -2.95
N THR A 18 -2.88 -13.41 -3.16
CA THR A 18 -4.06 -13.65 -2.32
C THR A 18 -3.68 -14.15 -0.93
N VAL A 19 -2.83 -15.17 -0.85
CA VAL A 19 -2.36 -15.73 0.43
C VAL A 19 -1.56 -14.68 1.21
N GLY A 20 -0.68 -13.94 0.53
CA GLY A 20 0.06 -12.81 1.11
C GLY A 20 -0.88 -11.74 1.69
N ALA A 21 -1.94 -11.38 0.95
CA ALA A 21 -2.91 -10.40 1.42
C ALA A 21 -3.71 -10.87 2.65
N ILE A 22 -4.07 -12.16 2.74
CA ILE A 22 -4.78 -12.74 3.87
C ILE A 22 -3.89 -12.76 5.11
N LEU A 23 -2.68 -13.33 4.99
CA LEU A 23 -1.77 -13.53 6.12
C LEU A 23 -1.20 -12.20 6.63
N THR A 24 -1.01 -11.21 5.76
CA THR A 24 -0.54 -9.87 6.18
C THR A 24 -1.66 -8.88 6.47
N CYS A 25 -2.93 -9.30 6.38
CA CYS A 25 -4.10 -8.46 6.67
C CYS A 25 -4.06 -7.82 8.07
N PRO A 26 -3.67 -8.53 9.14
CA PRO A 26 -3.58 -7.92 10.47
C PRO A 26 -2.65 -6.70 10.53
N LEU A 27 -1.51 -6.76 9.83
CA LEU A 27 -0.56 -5.65 9.77
C LEU A 27 -1.11 -4.48 8.93
N GLU A 28 -1.84 -4.77 7.84
CA GLU A 28 -2.54 -3.74 7.06
C GLU A 28 -3.60 -3.01 7.89
N VAL A 29 -4.37 -3.73 8.72
CA VAL A 29 -5.37 -3.12 9.60
C VAL A 29 -4.68 -2.23 10.63
N VAL A 30 -3.64 -2.73 11.32
CA VAL A 30 -2.89 -1.92 12.30
C VAL A 30 -2.29 -0.67 11.65
N LYS A 31 -1.69 -0.79 10.46
CA LYS A 31 -1.17 0.36 9.68
C LYS A 31 -2.28 1.38 9.44
N THR A 32 -3.41 0.94 8.89
CA THR A 32 -4.53 1.82 8.50
C THR A 32 -5.13 2.52 9.71
N ARG A 33 -5.22 1.83 10.85
CA ARG A 33 -5.66 2.41 12.12
C ARG A 33 -4.70 3.48 12.61
N LEU A 34 -3.40 3.20 12.66
CA LEU A 34 -2.39 4.17 13.08
C LEU A 34 -2.37 5.42 12.18
N GLN A 35 -2.64 5.24 10.90
CA GLN A 35 -2.76 6.33 9.93
C GLN A 35 -4.02 7.19 10.13
N SER A 36 -5.01 6.75 10.92
CA SER A 36 -6.29 7.43 11.10
C SER A 36 -6.27 8.52 12.18
N SER A 37 -7.17 9.51 12.07
CA SER A 37 -7.43 10.51 13.11
C SER A 37 -8.14 9.90 14.30
N SER A 38 -8.98 8.91 14.05
CA SER A 38 -9.83 8.28 15.06
C SER A 38 -9.01 7.58 16.16
N VAL A 39 -7.82 7.05 15.86
CA VAL A 39 -6.94 6.48 16.90
C VAL A 39 -6.49 7.53 17.92
N THR A 40 -6.28 8.79 17.51
CA THR A 40 -5.95 9.87 18.45
C THR A 40 -7.14 10.21 19.35
N LEU A 41 -8.35 10.23 18.81
CA LEU A 41 -9.57 10.55 19.56
C LEU A 41 -9.99 9.41 20.50
N TYR A 42 -9.99 8.17 20.02
CA TYR A 42 -10.36 7.00 20.82
C TYR A 42 -9.45 6.81 22.04
N ILE A 43 -8.17 7.15 21.92
CA ILE A 43 -7.22 7.09 23.04
C ILE A 43 -7.38 8.29 23.98
N SER A 44 -7.65 9.48 23.43
CA SER A 44 -7.94 10.66 24.25
C SER A 44 -9.14 10.42 25.18
N GLU A 45 -10.17 9.71 24.71
CA GLU A 45 -11.37 9.34 25.48
C GLU A 45 -11.08 8.28 26.57
N VAL A 46 -10.21 7.30 26.28
CA VAL A 46 -9.77 6.27 27.24
C VAL A 46 -8.91 6.85 28.37
N GLN A 47 -8.01 7.79 28.06
CA GLN A 47 -7.19 8.47 29.09
C GLN A 47 -8.01 9.46 29.93
N LEU A 48 -9.00 10.13 29.34
CA LEU A 48 -9.91 10.99 30.10
C LEU A 48 -10.76 10.18 31.11
N SER A 49 -11.13 8.96 30.76
CA SER A 49 -11.91 8.05 31.63
C SER A 49 -11.10 7.44 32.79
N THR A 50 -9.77 7.53 32.74
CA THR A 50 -8.86 6.94 33.74
C THR A 50 -8.12 7.96 34.59
N VAL A 51 -8.20 9.25 34.25
CA VAL A 51 -7.51 10.33 34.99
C VAL A 51 -8.54 11.34 35.50
N ASN A 52 -9.01 11.12 36.74
CA ASN A 52 -9.60 12.17 37.55
C ASN A 52 -8.50 13.15 37.96
N GLY A 53 -8.25 14.19 37.16
CA GLY A 53 -7.35 15.27 37.57
C GLY A 53 -6.59 15.91 36.41
N ALA A 54 -6.82 17.21 36.26
CA ALA A 54 -6.16 18.14 35.33
C ALA A 54 -4.68 17.82 35.02
N SER A 55 -4.46 17.21 33.84
CA SER A 55 -3.32 17.52 32.98
C SER A 55 -3.60 16.97 31.60
N VAL A 56 -3.67 17.85 30.59
CA VAL A 56 -3.74 17.44 29.18
C VAL A 56 -2.35 16.91 28.82
N ALA A 57 -2.05 15.69 29.23
CA ALA A 57 -0.84 15.00 28.82
C ALA A 57 -0.88 14.90 27.30
N ARG A 58 0.17 15.39 26.62
CA ARG A 58 0.36 15.16 25.19
C ARG A 58 0.28 13.66 24.95
N VAL A 59 -0.81 13.22 24.32
CA VAL A 59 -1.04 11.80 24.03
C VAL A 59 0.07 11.35 23.10
N SER A 60 1.03 10.60 23.63
CA SER A 60 2.03 9.93 22.80
C SER A 60 1.30 8.96 21.89
N PRO A 61 1.52 9.04 20.56
CA PRO A 61 0.84 8.15 19.63
C PRO A 61 1.20 6.69 19.99
N PRO A 62 0.21 5.78 20.03
CA PRO A 62 0.45 4.40 20.40
C PRO A 62 1.40 3.73 19.42
N GLY A 63 2.31 2.91 19.94
CA GLY A 63 3.08 2.00 19.10
C GLY A 63 2.20 0.96 18.40
N PRO A 64 2.69 0.31 17.35
CA PRO A 64 1.93 -0.73 16.62
C PRO A 64 1.42 -1.86 17.50
N LEU A 65 2.22 -2.30 18.48
CA LEU A 65 1.84 -3.37 19.42
C LEU A 65 0.70 -2.94 20.34
N HIS A 66 0.71 -1.68 20.79
CA HIS A 66 -0.36 -1.15 21.62
C HIS A 66 -1.66 -1.03 20.81
N CYS A 67 -1.60 -0.55 19.57
CA CYS A 67 -2.75 -0.52 18.67
C CYS A 67 -3.31 -1.93 18.41
N LEU A 68 -2.45 -2.91 18.16
CA LEU A 68 -2.85 -4.31 18.00
C LEU A 68 -3.57 -4.85 19.24
N LYS A 69 -2.99 -4.62 20.43
CA LYS A 69 -3.59 -5.03 21.71
C LYS A 69 -4.97 -4.42 21.91
N LEU A 70 -5.13 -3.12 21.65
CA LEU A 70 -6.41 -2.43 21.73
C LEU A 70 -7.46 -3.03 20.80
N ILE A 71 -7.11 -3.33 19.54
CA ILE A 71 -8.03 -3.95 18.58
C ILE A 71 -8.48 -5.33 19.08
N LEU A 72 -7.55 -6.14 19.58
CA LEU A 72 -7.84 -7.49 20.08
C LEU A 72 -8.75 -7.45 21.31
N GLU A 73 -8.49 -6.55 22.25
CA GLU A 73 -9.27 -6.40 23.48
C GLU A 73 -10.66 -5.82 23.20
N LYS A 74 -10.74 -4.70 22.46
CA LYS A 74 -11.98 -3.93 22.28
C LYS A 74 -12.86 -4.43 21.14
N GLU A 75 -12.28 -4.90 20.03
CA GLU A 75 -13.04 -5.28 18.83
C GLU A 75 -13.02 -6.81 18.56
N GLY A 76 -12.01 -7.50 19.09
CA GLY A 76 -11.78 -8.94 18.88
C GLY A 76 -10.96 -9.29 17.63
N PRO A 77 -10.44 -10.54 17.54
CA PRO A 77 -9.46 -10.94 16.52
C PRO A 77 -10.00 -10.90 15.08
N ARG A 78 -11.29 -11.15 14.89
CA ARG A 78 -11.92 -11.07 13.56
C ARG A 78 -11.85 -9.67 12.94
N SER A 79 -11.65 -8.62 13.76
CA SER A 79 -11.55 -7.24 13.27
C SER A 79 -10.24 -6.97 12.51
N LEU A 80 -9.21 -7.80 12.70
CA LEU A 80 -7.95 -7.75 11.95
C LEU A 80 -8.07 -8.16 10.48
N PHE A 81 -9.22 -8.71 10.08
CA PHE A 81 -9.51 -9.10 8.70
C PHE A 81 -10.54 -8.17 8.02
N ARG A 82 -10.82 -7.00 8.63
CA ARG A 82 -11.73 -6.01 8.03
C ARG A 82 -11.15 -5.47 6.72
N GLY A 83 -12.02 -5.25 5.74
CA GLY A 83 -11.64 -4.81 4.41
C GLY A 83 -11.00 -5.88 3.51
N LEU A 84 -10.79 -7.12 4.00
CA LEU A 84 -10.22 -8.19 3.20
C LEU A 84 -11.09 -8.53 1.97
N GLY A 85 -12.41 -8.60 2.11
CA GLY A 85 -13.32 -8.88 1.00
C GLY A 85 -13.17 -7.90 -0.17
N PRO A 86 -13.35 -6.58 0.04
CA PRO A 86 -13.11 -5.59 -1.01
C PRO A 86 -11.68 -5.60 -1.56
N ASN A 87 -10.68 -5.92 -0.73
CA ASN A 87 -9.30 -6.06 -1.19
C ASN A 87 -9.16 -7.20 -2.21
N LEU A 88 -9.69 -8.39 -1.91
CA LEU A 88 -9.59 -9.56 -2.79
C LEU A 88 -10.34 -9.34 -4.10
N VAL A 89 -11.55 -8.76 -4.03
CA VAL A 89 -12.35 -8.43 -5.23
C VAL A 89 -11.70 -7.32 -6.06
N GLY A 90 -10.99 -6.38 -5.44
CA GLY A 90 -10.42 -5.22 -6.11
C GLY A 90 -9.10 -5.44 -6.84
N VAL A 91 -8.27 -6.39 -6.39
CA VAL A 91 -6.91 -6.57 -6.92
C VAL A 91 -6.91 -6.97 -8.39
N ALA A 92 -7.67 -8.01 -8.76
CA ALA A 92 -7.70 -8.51 -10.14
C ALA A 92 -8.23 -7.46 -11.15
N PRO A 93 -9.40 -6.82 -10.92
CA PRO A 93 -9.87 -5.73 -11.79
C PRO A 93 -8.89 -4.56 -11.88
N SER A 94 -8.26 -4.17 -10.76
CA SER A 94 -7.28 -3.10 -10.76
C SER A 94 -6.09 -3.39 -11.67
N ARG A 95 -5.60 -4.64 -11.66
CA ARG A 95 -4.49 -5.06 -12.53
C ARG A 95 -4.93 -5.17 -13.99
N ALA A 96 -6.12 -5.72 -14.25
CA ALA A 96 -6.67 -5.82 -15.59
C ALA A 96 -6.84 -4.43 -16.24
N ILE A 97 -7.43 -3.48 -15.53
CA ILE A 97 -7.60 -2.10 -16.00
C ILE A 97 -6.24 -1.44 -16.26
N TYR A 98 -5.28 -1.64 -15.35
CA TYR A 98 -3.93 -1.11 -15.52
C TYR A 98 -3.27 -1.64 -16.80
N PHE A 99 -3.26 -2.96 -17.00
CA PHE A 99 -2.62 -3.55 -18.19
C PHE A 99 -3.32 -3.17 -19.49
N ALA A 100 -4.66 -3.14 -19.51
CA ALA A 100 -5.43 -2.70 -20.68
C ALA A 100 -5.19 -1.23 -21.02
N ALA A 101 -5.17 -0.35 -20.00
CA ALA A 101 -4.86 1.06 -20.21
C ALA A 101 -3.40 1.27 -20.64
N TYR A 102 -2.47 0.48 -20.09
CA TYR A 102 -1.06 0.51 -20.45
C TYR A 102 -0.84 0.10 -21.91
N SER A 103 -1.41 -1.04 -22.35
CA SER A 103 -1.26 -1.51 -23.73
C SER A 103 -1.84 -0.51 -24.72
N THR A 104 -3.04 0.02 -24.44
CA THR A 104 -3.70 1.02 -25.29
C THR A 104 -2.91 2.33 -25.36
N ALA A 105 -2.38 2.80 -24.23
CA ALA A 105 -1.56 4.01 -24.20
C ALA A 105 -0.24 3.81 -24.94
N LYS A 106 0.40 2.66 -24.75
CA LYS A 106 1.67 2.29 -25.41
C LYS A 106 1.52 2.26 -26.93
N GLU A 107 0.48 1.60 -27.43
CA GLU A 107 0.20 1.52 -28.87
C GLU A 107 0.02 2.90 -29.49
N LYS A 108 -0.77 3.78 -28.84
CA LYS A 108 -0.99 5.15 -29.33
C LYS A 108 0.28 6.00 -29.28
N LEU A 109 1.06 5.88 -28.21
CA LEU A 109 2.28 6.67 -28.02
C LEU A 109 3.43 6.21 -28.91
N ASN A 110 3.54 4.92 -29.23
CA ASN A 110 4.49 4.38 -30.21
C ASN A 110 4.26 4.93 -31.63
N ASN A 111 3.05 5.40 -31.95
CA ASN A 111 2.75 6.03 -33.24
C ASN A 111 3.11 7.53 -33.28
N VAL A 112 3.45 8.13 -32.14
CA VAL A 112 3.72 9.58 -31.99
C VAL A 112 5.18 9.83 -31.62
N PHE A 113 5.75 8.97 -30.78
CA PHE A 113 7.13 9.03 -30.32
C PHE A 113 7.95 7.89 -30.92
N ASP A 114 9.26 7.91 -30.68
CA ASP A 114 10.14 6.80 -31.04
C ASP A 114 9.66 5.50 -30.36
N PRO A 115 9.39 4.44 -31.14
CA PRO A 115 8.84 3.20 -30.62
C PRO A 115 9.69 2.61 -29.49
N ASP A 116 9.03 2.16 -28.42
CA ASP A 116 9.65 1.52 -27.25
C ASP A 116 10.70 2.39 -26.51
N SER A 117 10.66 3.71 -26.71
CA SER A 117 11.46 4.65 -25.93
C SER A 117 11.04 4.69 -24.45
N THR A 118 11.97 5.07 -23.56
CA THR A 118 11.69 5.24 -22.12
C THR A 118 10.53 6.21 -21.87
N GLN A 119 10.38 7.23 -22.72
CA GLN A 119 9.28 8.20 -22.63
C GLN A 119 7.93 7.53 -22.86
N VAL A 120 7.81 6.67 -23.89
CA VAL A 120 6.57 5.91 -24.14
C VAL A 120 6.21 5.04 -22.94
N HIS A 121 7.19 4.31 -22.39
CA HIS A 121 6.97 3.46 -21.24
C HIS A 121 6.51 4.25 -20.00
N MET A 122 7.13 5.39 -19.71
CA MET A 122 6.76 6.25 -18.58
C MET A 122 5.37 6.87 -18.75
N LEU A 123 5.06 7.43 -19.92
CA LEU A 123 3.77 8.05 -20.20
C LEU A 123 2.63 7.02 -20.22
N SER A 124 2.89 5.83 -20.77
CA SER A 124 1.93 4.71 -20.76
C SER A 124 1.67 4.22 -19.34
N ALA A 125 2.73 4.01 -18.55
CA ALA A 125 2.62 3.59 -17.16
C ALA A 125 1.89 4.63 -16.29
N GLY A 126 2.17 5.92 -16.50
CA GLY A 126 1.46 7.02 -15.84
C GLY A 126 -0.02 7.03 -16.19
N SER A 127 -0.36 7.02 -17.48
CA SER A 127 -1.75 7.03 -17.97
C SER A 127 -2.54 5.82 -17.47
N ALA A 128 -1.91 4.64 -17.47
CA ALA A 128 -2.48 3.42 -16.91
C ALA A 128 -2.72 3.53 -15.40
N GLY A 129 -1.74 4.09 -14.66
CA GLY A 129 -1.85 4.34 -13.23
C GLY A 129 -3.02 5.27 -12.90
N PHE A 130 -3.14 6.40 -13.60
CA PHE A 130 -4.28 7.32 -13.44
C PHE A 130 -5.60 6.62 -13.70
N THR A 131 -5.73 5.95 -14.84
CA THR A 131 -6.97 5.26 -15.25
C THR A 131 -7.38 4.19 -14.23
N ALA A 132 -6.44 3.34 -13.81
CA ALA A 132 -6.70 2.29 -12.84
C ALA A 132 -7.10 2.86 -11.47
N ILE A 133 -6.42 3.93 -11.00
CA ILE A 133 -6.76 4.60 -9.74
C ILE A 133 -8.18 5.19 -9.83
N THR A 134 -8.51 5.91 -10.90
CA THR A 134 -9.86 6.50 -11.06
C THR A 134 -10.94 5.42 -11.06
N ALA A 135 -10.77 4.37 -11.86
CA ALA A 135 -11.79 3.33 -12.01
C ALA A 135 -11.99 2.50 -10.73
N THR A 136 -10.91 2.26 -9.96
CA THR A 136 -10.96 1.37 -8.78
C THR A 136 -11.06 2.11 -7.45
N ASN A 137 -11.02 3.45 -7.43
CA ASN A 137 -11.11 4.21 -6.18
C ASN A 137 -12.33 3.85 -5.31
N PRO A 138 -13.54 3.56 -5.85
CA PRO A 138 -14.67 3.13 -5.03
C PRO A 138 -14.36 1.89 -4.18
N ILE A 139 -13.68 0.90 -4.74
CA ILE A 139 -13.33 -0.35 -4.03
C ILE A 139 -12.34 -0.05 -2.90
N TRP A 140 -11.31 0.74 -3.20
CA TRP A 140 -10.29 1.12 -2.22
C TRP A 140 -10.83 2.01 -1.11
N LEU A 141 -11.78 2.89 -1.41
CA LEU A 141 -12.49 3.68 -0.39
C LEU A 141 -13.21 2.77 0.60
N ILE A 142 -14.00 1.80 0.10
CA ILE A 142 -14.77 0.89 0.94
C ILE A 142 -13.84 0.00 1.78
N LYS A 143 -12.74 -0.50 1.18
CA LYS A 143 -11.68 -1.20 1.94
C LYS A 143 -11.21 -0.35 3.11
N THR A 144 -10.78 0.89 2.84
CA THR A 144 -10.25 1.78 3.87
C THR A 144 -11.30 2.10 4.94
N ARG A 145 -12.54 2.44 4.58
CA ARG A 145 -13.60 2.73 5.56
C ARG A 145 -13.92 1.53 6.45
N LEU A 146 -13.96 0.30 5.92
CA LEU A 146 -14.16 -0.90 6.74
C LEU A 146 -12.99 -1.18 7.69
N GLN A 147 -11.76 -0.89 7.26
CA GLN A 147 -10.57 -1.00 8.12
C GLN A 147 -10.54 0.08 9.21
N LEU A 148 -11.20 1.22 8.96
CA LEU A 148 -11.33 2.35 9.88
C LEU A 148 -12.59 2.32 10.75
N ASP A 149 -13.56 1.46 10.46
CA ASP A 149 -14.73 1.25 11.32
C ASP A 149 -14.27 0.61 12.62
N ALA A 150 -14.15 1.36 13.73
CA ALA A 150 -13.80 0.86 15.07
C ALA A 150 -15.09 0.71 15.87
N ARG A 151 -15.53 -0.53 16.08
CA ARG A 151 -16.76 -0.86 16.83
C ARG A 151 -16.44 -1.83 17.96
N ASN A 152 -17.01 -1.59 19.12
CA ASN A 152 -16.80 -2.40 20.31
C ASN A 152 -17.35 -3.83 20.14
N ARG A 153 -16.84 -4.78 20.92
CA ARG A 153 -17.39 -6.15 21.01
C ARG A 153 -18.88 -6.08 21.35
N GLY A 154 -19.71 -6.67 20.50
CA GLY A 154 -21.17 -6.71 20.65
C GLY A 154 -21.92 -5.76 19.71
N GLU A 155 -21.25 -4.75 19.16
CA GLU A 155 -21.86 -3.89 18.13
C GLU A 155 -21.91 -4.60 16.78
N ARG A 156 -23.02 -4.43 16.06
CA ARG A 156 -23.18 -4.97 14.70
C ARG A 156 -22.09 -4.39 13.80
N ARG A 157 -21.33 -5.26 13.15
CA ARG A 157 -20.27 -4.86 12.23
C ARG A 157 -20.86 -4.31 10.94
N MET A 158 -20.23 -3.28 10.38
CA MET A 158 -20.62 -2.76 9.09
C MET A 158 -20.21 -3.74 7.98
N SER A 159 -21.16 -4.13 7.14
CA SER A 159 -20.86 -4.91 5.94
C SER A 159 -20.36 -3.99 4.80
N ALA A 160 -19.70 -4.56 3.80
CA ALA A 160 -19.25 -3.78 2.64
C ALA A 160 -20.41 -3.11 1.89
N PHE A 161 -21.54 -3.82 1.74
CA PHE A 161 -22.76 -3.27 1.13
C PHE A 161 -23.38 -2.16 1.94
N GLU A 162 -23.38 -2.27 3.27
CA GLU A 162 -23.82 -1.18 4.15
C GLU A 162 -22.92 0.05 4.02
N CYS A 163 -21.60 -0.15 3.94
CA CYS A 163 -20.66 0.95 3.73
C CYS A 163 -20.92 1.64 2.38
N VAL A 164 -21.12 0.89 1.30
CA VAL A 164 -21.49 1.43 -0.02
C VAL A 164 -22.79 2.23 0.07
N ARG A 165 -23.84 1.66 0.67
CA ARG A 165 -25.14 2.32 0.84
C ARG A 165 -24.99 3.62 1.64
N ARG A 166 -24.22 3.60 2.73
CA ARG A 166 -23.99 4.77 3.58
C ARG A 166 -23.25 5.88 2.84
N VAL A 167 -22.18 5.55 2.12
CA VAL A 167 -21.43 6.52 1.29
C VAL A 167 -22.36 7.17 0.26
N TYR A 168 -23.17 6.36 -0.42
CA TYR A 168 -24.10 6.86 -1.42
C TYR A 168 -25.17 7.78 -0.81
N GLN A 169 -25.71 7.43 0.36
CA GLN A 169 -26.71 8.23 1.06
C GLN A 169 -26.14 9.53 1.63
N SER A 170 -24.89 9.55 2.12
CA SER A 170 -24.30 10.72 2.77
C SER A 170 -23.64 11.69 1.78
N ASP A 171 -22.87 11.17 0.83
CA ASP A 171 -21.98 11.94 -0.04
C ASP A 171 -22.30 11.78 -1.54
N GLY A 172 -23.28 10.93 -1.89
CA GLY A 172 -23.61 10.57 -3.26
C GLY A 172 -22.45 9.88 -4.00
N LEU A 173 -22.47 9.96 -5.33
CA LEU A 173 -21.41 9.38 -6.17
C LEU A 173 -20.04 10.01 -5.94
N ARG A 174 -19.99 11.30 -5.58
CA ARG A 174 -18.73 12.01 -5.28
C ARG A 174 -18.02 11.46 -4.04
N GLY A 175 -18.76 10.89 -3.09
CA GLY A 175 -18.21 10.24 -1.91
C GLY A 175 -17.21 9.13 -2.24
N PHE A 176 -17.50 8.34 -3.28
CA PHE A 176 -16.66 7.22 -3.73
C PHE A 176 -15.28 7.64 -4.25
N TYR A 177 -15.08 8.92 -4.50
CA TYR A 177 -13.90 9.52 -5.10
C TYR A 177 -13.03 10.29 -4.09
N ARG A 178 -13.36 10.22 -2.79
CA ARG A 178 -12.52 10.78 -1.73
C ARG A 178 -11.14 10.09 -1.67
N GLY A 179 -10.11 10.90 -1.43
CA GLY A 179 -8.72 10.43 -1.35
C GLY A 179 -8.04 10.15 -2.70
N MET A 180 -8.70 10.43 -3.84
CA MET A 180 -8.09 10.22 -5.17
C MET A 180 -6.83 11.07 -5.38
N SER A 181 -6.86 12.35 -4.99
CA SER A 181 -5.71 13.24 -5.12
C SER A 181 -4.48 12.72 -4.38
N ALA A 182 -4.68 12.15 -3.19
CA ALA A 182 -3.61 11.51 -2.43
C ALA A 182 -3.15 10.19 -3.08
N SER A 183 -4.07 9.48 -3.75
CA SER A 183 -3.72 8.27 -4.52
C SER A 183 -2.87 8.60 -5.74
N TYR A 184 -3.15 9.70 -6.44
CA TYR A 184 -2.30 10.20 -7.54
C TYR A 184 -0.93 10.66 -7.04
N ALA A 185 -0.86 11.32 -5.89
CA ALA A 185 0.42 11.63 -5.26
C ALA A 185 1.24 10.36 -4.99
N GLY A 186 0.60 9.20 -4.78
CA GLY A 186 1.30 7.92 -4.66
C GLY A 186 2.03 7.45 -5.92
N ILE A 187 1.68 7.94 -7.12
CA ILE A 187 2.43 7.65 -8.35
C ILE A 187 3.87 8.19 -8.23
N SER A 188 4.06 9.30 -7.50
CA SER A 188 5.40 9.86 -7.27
C SER A 188 6.31 8.91 -6.47
N GLU A 189 5.76 8.04 -5.61
CA GLU A 189 6.55 7.04 -4.88
C GLU A 189 7.24 6.07 -5.84
N THR A 190 6.53 5.62 -6.88
CA THR A 190 7.09 4.74 -7.91
C THR A 190 8.20 5.44 -8.68
N VAL A 191 8.02 6.72 -9.03
CA VAL A 191 9.04 7.52 -9.73
C VAL A 191 10.29 7.68 -8.86
N ILE A 192 10.12 8.06 -7.59
CA ILE A 192 11.24 8.21 -6.63
C ILE A 192 11.98 6.87 -6.46
N HIS A 193 11.24 5.77 -6.31
CA HIS A 193 11.83 4.44 -6.21
C HIS A 193 12.68 4.09 -7.43
N PHE A 194 12.16 4.30 -8.63
CA PHE A 194 12.88 3.99 -9.87
C PHE A 194 14.15 4.83 -10.01
N VAL A 195 14.09 6.14 -9.75
CA VAL A 195 15.25 7.02 -9.80
C VAL A 195 16.33 6.58 -8.81
N ILE A 196 15.95 6.27 -7.57
CA ILE A 196 16.92 5.80 -6.56
C ILE A 196 17.47 4.43 -6.96
N TYR A 197 16.62 3.51 -7.41
CA TYR A 197 17.02 2.16 -7.81
C TYR A 197 18.01 2.17 -8.98
N GLU A 198 17.73 2.93 -10.05
CA GLU A 198 18.62 3.05 -11.21
C GLU A 198 19.98 3.65 -10.83
N ASN A 199 20.01 4.63 -9.92
CA ASN A 199 21.26 5.19 -9.42
C ASN A 199 22.07 4.18 -8.60
N ILE A 200 21.43 3.42 -7.71
CA ILE A 200 22.12 2.37 -6.92
C ILE A 200 22.59 1.25 -7.83
N LYS A 201 21.74 0.78 -8.75
CA LYS A 201 22.04 -0.27 -9.73
C LYS A 201 23.23 0.12 -10.60
N ARG A 202 23.28 1.34 -11.12
CA ARG A 202 24.41 1.84 -11.91
C ARG A 202 25.71 1.79 -11.12
N LYS A 203 25.72 2.29 -9.88
CA LYS A 203 26.90 2.25 -9.01
C LYS A 203 27.36 0.83 -8.68
N LEU A 204 26.43 -0.10 -8.49
CA LEU A 204 26.76 -1.51 -8.26
C LEU A 204 27.41 -2.14 -9.49
N ILE A 205 26.90 -1.86 -10.69
CA ILE A 205 27.48 -2.35 -11.95
C ILE A 205 28.87 -1.75 -12.17
N GLU A 206 29.04 -0.43 -11.95
CA GLU A 206 30.34 0.26 -12.07
C GLU A 206 31.37 -0.28 -11.07
N SER A 207 30.97 -0.49 -9.81
CA SER A 207 31.85 -1.06 -8.79
C SER A 207 32.30 -2.47 -9.12
N LYS A 208 31.44 -3.27 -9.77
CA LYS A 208 31.79 -4.63 -10.23
C LYS A 208 32.66 -4.64 -11.46
N ALA A 209 32.42 -3.71 -12.41
CA ALA A 209 33.29 -3.54 -13.56
C ALA A 209 34.74 -3.24 -13.13
N ASN A 210 34.91 -2.48 -12.04
CA ASN A 210 36.21 -2.18 -11.45
C ASN A 210 36.81 -3.35 -10.62
N ALA A 211 35.98 -4.30 -10.16
CA ALA A 211 36.40 -5.43 -9.33
C ALA A 211 36.62 -6.74 -10.11
N ASN A 212 36.28 -6.80 -11.41
CA ASN A 212 36.46 -7.96 -12.30
C ASN A 212 37.94 -8.29 -12.64
N MET A 213 38.88 -8.04 -11.70
CA MET A 213 40.28 -8.49 -11.80
C MET A 213 40.56 -9.79 -11.03
N ASP A 214 39.61 -10.34 -10.27
CA ASP A 214 39.83 -11.56 -9.48
C ASP A 214 38.94 -12.73 -9.98
N ASP A 215 39.58 -13.89 -10.16
CA ASP A 215 39.00 -15.17 -10.62
C ASP A 215 38.05 -15.77 -9.56
N GLU A 216 36.80 -15.30 -9.49
CA GLU A 216 35.73 -15.93 -8.70
C GLU A 216 34.84 -16.86 -9.55
N ASP A 217 34.39 -17.97 -8.95
CA ASP A 217 33.45 -18.94 -9.54
C ASP A 217 32.14 -18.28 -10.02
N GLU A 218 31.72 -18.60 -11.24
CA GLU A 218 30.57 -18.00 -11.94
C GLU A 218 29.24 -18.12 -11.15
N SER A 219 29.08 -19.22 -10.39
CA SER A 219 27.90 -19.47 -9.56
C SER A 219 27.82 -18.59 -8.29
N VAL A 220 28.96 -18.26 -7.69
CA VAL A 220 29.05 -17.38 -6.51
C VAL A 220 28.78 -15.93 -6.91
N LYS A 221 29.26 -15.56 -8.10
CA LYS A 221 29.00 -14.26 -8.72
C LYS A 221 27.52 -14.04 -8.97
N ASP A 222 26.80 -15.00 -9.56
CA ASP A 222 25.36 -14.86 -9.83
C ASP A 222 24.52 -14.73 -8.55
N ALA A 223 24.86 -15.49 -7.50
CA ALA A 223 24.20 -15.37 -6.20
C ALA A 223 24.46 -14.02 -5.51
N SER A 224 25.71 -13.55 -5.50
CA SER A 224 26.07 -12.24 -4.93
C SER A 224 25.46 -11.08 -5.72
N ASP A 225 25.33 -11.23 -7.05
CA ASP A 225 24.69 -10.29 -7.95
C ASP A 225 23.19 -10.17 -7.66
N PHE A 226 22.52 -11.32 -7.52
CA PHE A 226 21.12 -11.37 -7.15
C PHE A 226 20.87 -10.70 -5.79
N VAL A 227 21.66 -11.05 -4.77
CA VAL A 227 21.54 -10.44 -3.42
C VAL A 227 21.81 -8.93 -3.46
N GLY A 228 22.82 -8.48 -4.20
CA GLY A 228 23.12 -7.06 -4.37
C GLY A 228 21.97 -6.28 -5.01
N MET A 229 21.34 -6.86 -6.04
CA MET A 229 20.18 -6.28 -6.72
C MET A 229 18.93 -6.26 -5.83
N MET A 230 18.72 -7.30 -5.01
CA MET A 230 17.66 -7.33 -4.00
C MET A 230 17.86 -6.26 -2.93
N LEU A 231 19.08 -6.09 -2.42
CA LEU A 231 19.40 -5.06 -1.43
C LEU A 231 19.22 -3.65 -2.01
N ALA A 232 19.63 -3.44 -3.27
CA ALA A 232 19.38 -2.18 -3.98
C ALA A 232 17.87 -1.89 -4.13
N ALA A 233 17.07 -2.90 -4.48
CA ALA A 233 15.62 -2.77 -4.57
C ALA A 233 14.99 -2.47 -3.21
N ALA A 234 15.41 -3.15 -2.15
CA ALA A 234 14.88 -2.97 -0.80
C ALA A 234 15.22 -1.59 -0.21
N THR A 235 16.48 -1.15 -0.35
CA THR A 235 16.93 0.17 0.13
C THR A 235 16.26 1.30 -0.64
N SER A 236 16.25 1.24 -1.99
CA SER A 236 15.56 2.23 -2.81
C SER A 236 14.06 2.31 -2.49
N LYS A 237 13.40 1.15 -2.30
CA LYS A 237 11.98 1.10 -1.95
C LYS A 237 11.72 1.70 -0.58
N THR A 238 12.57 1.41 0.41
CA THR A 238 12.45 1.96 1.77
C THR A 238 12.63 3.47 1.78
N CYS A 239 13.62 3.99 1.07
CA CYS A 239 13.86 5.43 0.93
C CYS A 239 12.69 6.13 0.22
N ALA A 240 12.24 5.59 -0.92
CA ALA A 240 11.13 6.16 -1.67
C ALA A 240 9.83 6.17 -0.87
N THR A 241 9.53 5.05 -0.19
CA THR A 241 8.39 4.94 0.70
C THR A 241 8.47 5.98 1.81
N SER A 242 9.63 6.16 2.44
CA SER A 242 9.82 7.14 3.52
C SER A 242 9.61 8.58 3.03
N ILE A 243 10.13 8.94 1.86
CA ILE A 243 9.95 10.29 1.28
C ILE A 243 8.49 10.53 0.90
N ALA A 244 7.84 9.56 0.25
CA ALA A 244 6.49 9.71 -0.24
C ALA A 244 5.43 9.47 0.85
N TYR A 245 5.78 8.88 2.00
CA TYR A 245 4.83 8.40 3.01
C TYR A 245 3.72 9.37 3.43
N PRO A 246 3.93 10.71 3.51
CA PRO A 246 2.86 11.65 3.83
C PRO A 246 1.60 11.50 2.97
N HIS A 247 1.72 11.12 1.69
CA HIS A 247 0.56 10.90 0.83
C HIS A 247 -0.31 9.73 1.33
N GLU A 248 0.29 8.69 1.93
CA GLU A 248 -0.46 7.54 2.42
C GLU A 248 -1.31 7.92 3.64
N VAL A 249 -0.75 8.69 4.57
CA VAL A 249 -1.49 9.17 5.75
C VAL A 249 -2.64 10.06 5.30
N ILE A 250 -2.37 11.03 4.42
CA ILE A 250 -3.41 11.93 3.89
C ILE A 250 -4.49 11.15 3.14
N ARG A 251 -4.12 10.12 2.36
CA ARG A 251 -5.08 9.26 1.67
C ARG A 251 -6.02 8.58 2.65
N THR A 252 -5.50 8.02 3.75
CA THR A 252 -6.32 7.37 4.77
C THR A 252 -7.25 8.37 5.45
N ARG A 253 -6.75 9.56 5.82
CA ARG A 253 -7.53 10.64 6.46
C ARG A 253 -8.65 11.19 5.57
N LEU A 254 -8.38 11.37 4.28
CA LEU A 254 -9.40 11.80 3.31
C LEU A 254 -10.51 10.76 3.11
N ARG A 255 -10.23 9.48 3.38
CA ARG A 255 -11.20 8.39 3.23
C ARG A 255 -12.03 8.13 4.49
N GLU A 256 -11.67 8.75 5.62
CA GLU A 256 -12.44 8.68 6.86
C GLU A 256 -13.88 9.19 6.69
N GLU A 257 -14.80 8.56 7.41
CA GLU A 257 -16.20 8.95 7.47
C GLU A 257 -16.38 10.16 8.41
N GLY A 258 -17.23 11.12 8.03
CA GLY A 258 -17.54 12.29 8.85
C GLY A 258 -16.38 13.27 9.09
N SER A 259 -15.28 13.15 8.35
CA SER A 259 -14.07 13.93 8.64
C SER A 259 -14.10 15.36 8.08
N LYS A 260 -13.30 16.23 8.69
CA LYS A 260 -13.06 17.62 8.26
C LYS A 260 -12.12 17.75 7.04
N TYR A 261 -11.59 16.63 6.56
CA TYR A 261 -10.59 16.56 5.49
C TYR A 261 -11.28 16.53 4.11
N ARG A 262 -11.09 17.58 3.29
CA ARG A 262 -11.73 17.70 1.97
C ARG A 262 -10.75 17.62 0.81
N SER A 263 -9.54 18.17 0.96
CA SER A 263 -8.52 18.17 -0.10
C SER A 263 -7.13 17.78 0.41
N PHE A 264 -6.25 17.40 -0.51
CA PHE A 264 -4.88 16.95 -0.16
C PHE A 264 -4.11 17.99 0.65
N PHE A 265 -3.95 19.19 0.11
CA PHE A 265 -3.15 20.25 0.76
C PHE A 265 -3.82 20.80 2.02
N GLN A 266 -5.15 20.90 2.04
CA GLN A 266 -5.88 21.27 3.26
C GLN A 266 -5.63 20.23 4.37
N THR A 267 -5.71 18.94 4.04
CA THR A 267 -5.48 17.84 4.99
C THR A 267 -4.04 17.82 5.46
N LEU A 268 -3.07 17.96 4.55
CA LEU A 268 -1.65 18.05 4.88
C LEU A 268 -1.39 19.17 5.90
N ASN A 269 -1.85 20.39 5.60
CA ASN A 269 -1.64 21.55 6.46
C ASN A 269 -2.35 21.37 7.81
N MET A 270 -3.57 20.85 7.81
CA MET A 270 -4.34 20.60 9.03
C MET A 270 -3.66 19.57 9.93
N VAL A 271 -3.19 18.45 9.38
CA VAL A 271 -2.47 17.41 10.14
C VAL A 271 -1.17 17.97 10.74
N VAL A 272 -0.40 18.73 9.96
CA VAL A 272 0.85 19.35 10.45
C VAL A 272 0.56 20.37 11.56
N ARG A 273 -0.48 21.20 11.40
CA ARG A 273 -0.83 22.25 12.36
C ARG A 273 -1.41 21.70 13.66
N GLU A 274 -2.23 20.66 13.60
CA GLU A 274 -2.94 20.12 14.78
C GLU A 274 -2.20 18.99 15.49
N GLU A 275 -1.52 18.11 14.73
CA GLU A 275 -0.88 16.90 15.27
C GLU A 275 0.65 16.90 15.12
N GLY A 276 1.21 17.88 14.40
CA GLY A 276 2.63 18.00 14.14
C GLY A 276 3.15 17.10 13.01
N TYR A 277 4.40 17.33 12.59
CA TYR A 277 5.04 16.61 11.47
C TYR A 277 5.13 15.09 11.67
N ARG A 278 5.27 14.62 12.92
CA ARG A 278 5.33 13.17 13.22
C ARG A 278 4.04 12.44 12.86
N ALA A 279 2.91 13.13 12.80
CA ALA A 279 1.62 12.52 12.42
C ALA A 279 1.62 12.02 10.97
N LEU A 280 2.38 12.67 10.08
CA LEU A 280 2.52 12.26 8.68
C LEU A 280 3.27 10.93 8.49
N TYR A 281 3.91 10.41 9.54
CA TYR A 281 4.69 9.17 9.51
C TYR A 281 4.06 8.04 10.33
N ARG A 282 2.83 8.23 10.82
CA ARG A 282 2.15 7.20 11.61
C ARG A 282 1.89 5.95 10.78
N GLY A 283 2.20 4.79 11.37
CA GLY A 283 2.08 3.49 10.71
C GLY A 283 3.24 3.14 9.77
N LEU A 284 4.24 4.02 9.57
CA LEU A 284 5.36 3.74 8.66
C LEU A 284 6.10 2.46 9.07
N THR A 285 6.39 2.30 10.36
CA THR A 285 7.03 1.09 10.89
C THR A 285 6.21 -0.15 10.57
N THR A 286 4.90 -0.14 10.82
CA THR A 286 4.02 -1.27 10.49
C THR A 286 4.01 -1.54 8.99
N HIS A 287 4.04 -0.50 8.17
CA HIS A 287 4.08 -0.64 6.73
C HIS A 287 5.38 -1.31 6.25
N LEU A 288 6.55 -0.86 6.72
CA LEU A 288 7.84 -1.44 6.38
C LEU A 288 7.97 -2.87 6.87
N VAL A 289 7.61 -3.14 8.14
CA VAL A 289 7.63 -4.49 8.72
C VAL A 289 6.73 -5.45 7.95
N ARG A 290 5.60 -4.98 7.41
CA ARG A 290 4.70 -5.83 6.61
C ARG A 290 5.31 -6.26 5.28
N GLN A 291 6.16 -5.45 4.66
CA GLN A 291 6.67 -5.74 3.31
C GLN A 291 7.45 -7.05 3.28
N ILE A 292 8.25 -7.33 4.31
CA ILE A 292 9.09 -8.54 4.42
C ILE A 292 8.26 -9.83 4.39
N PRO A 293 7.33 -10.09 5.33
CA PRO A 293 6.52 -11.31 5.32
C PRO A 293 5.61 -11.38 4.09
N ASN A 294 5.10 -10.24 3.60
CA ASN A 294 4.26 -10.25 2.40
C ASN A 294 5.02 -10.78 1.17
N THR A 295 6.25 -10.31 0.97
CA THR A 295 7.09 -10.77 -0.15
C THR A 295 7.51 -12.22 0.03
N ALA A 296 7.92 -12.63 1.24
CA ALA A 296 8.29 -14.01 1.53
C ALA A 296 7.13 -14.98 1.25
N ILE A 297 5.93 -14.69 1.78
CA ILE A 297 4.74 -15.52 1.58
C ILE A 297 4.37 -15.58 0.10
N MET A 298 4.41 -14.45 -0.61
CA MET A 298 4.10 -14.39 -2.03
C MET A 298 5.05 -15.28 -2.84
N MET A 299 6.37 -15.18 -2.60
CA MET A 299 7.37 -16.00 -3.30
C MET A 299 7.25 -17.48 -2.97
N CYS A 300 7.16 -17.85 -1.69
CA CYS A 300 6.99 -19.25 -1.29
C CYS A 300 5.71 -19.86 -1.87
N THR A 301 4.60 -19.11 -1.88
CA THR A 301 3.35 -19.58 -2.47
C THR A 301 3.46 -19.70 -3.99
N TYR A 302 4.12 -18.74 -4.64
CA TYR A 302 4.35 -18.78 -6.07
C TYR A 302 5.17 -20.02 -6.46
N GLU A 303 6.30 -20.25 -5.80
CA GLU A 303 7.16 -21.41 -6.05
C GLU A 303 6.42 -22.74 -5.81
N LEU A 304 5.66 -22.83 -4.72
CA LEU A 304 4.85 -24.00 -4.40
C LEU A 304 3.81 -24.29 -5.50
N VAL A 305 3.09 -23.28 -5.97
CA VAL A 305 2.06 -23.45 -7.01
C VAL A 305 2.68 -23.81 -8.35
N VAL A 306 3.82 -23.19 -8.72
CA VAL A 306 4.55 -23.54 -9.94
C VAL A 306 5.04 -24.99 -9.87
N TYR A 307 5.63 -25.41 -8.74
CA TYR A 307 6.07 -26.79 -8.53
C TYR A 307 4.93 -27.80 -8.69
N LEU A 308 3.77 -27.52 -8.10
CA LEU A 308 2.59 -28.41 -8.16
C LEU A 308 1.93 -28.49 -9.55
N LEU A 309 2.10 -27.48 -10.41
CA LEU A 309 1.47 -27.43 -11.74
C LEU A 309 2.41 -27.84 -12.88
N ASN A 310 3.71 -27.81 -12.64
CA ASN A 310 4.75 -28.24 -13.56
C ASN A 310 5.32 -29.63 -13.25
N GLY A 311 5.11 -30.13 -12.02
CA GLY A 311 5.28 -31.56 -11.69
C GLY A 311 4.12 -32.39 -12.21
#